data_AF-A0A3E1YEY8-F1
#
_entry.id   AF-A0A3E1YEY8-F1
#
_cell.length_a   1.000
_cell.length_b   1.000
_cell.length_c   1.000
_cell.angle_alpha   90.00
_cell.angle_beta   90.00
_cell.angle_gamma   90.00
#
_symmetry.space_group_name_H-M   'P 1'
#
loop_
_entity.id
_entity.type
_entity.pdbx_description
1 polymer ?
#
loop_
_entity_poly.entity_id
_entity_poly.type
_entity_poly.pdbx_seq_one_letter_code
_entity_poly.pdbx_strand_id
1 'polypeptide(L)'
;MQITSAAVVIALALTIYSFCYYYFTTRHKERLMVLEKGLPADFFSKHISYLPALLVLGIVFIGIALGAITGLVLENLLPGLNPVVLLVATVFVFTGVSLIIAFFILKRLIGKNYV
;
A
#
# COMPACT_ATOMS: atom_id res chain seq x y z
N MET A 1 23.72 -15.00 -37.85
CA MET A 1 22.86 -14.95 -36.63
C MET A 1 23.57 -14.36 -35.40
N GLN A 2 24.66 -13.58 -35.53
CA GLN A 2 25.36 -12.98 -34.38
C GLN A 2 24.90 -11.55 -34.05
N ILE A 3 24.29 -10.85 -35.01
CA ILE A 3 23.89 -9.44 -34.82
C ILE A 3 22.65 -9.34 -33.90
N THR A 4 21.79 -10.35 -33.92
CA THR A 4 20.58 -10.41 -33.08
C THR A 4 20.90 -10.59 -31.60
N SER A 5 21.95 -11.33 -31.24
CA SER A 5 22.34 -11.51 -29.83
C SER A 5 22.98 -10.24 -29.25
N ALA A 6 23.83 -9.54 -30.01
CA ALA A 6 24.42 -8.27 -29.58
C ALA A 6 23.36 -7.17 -29.36
N ALA A 7 22.36 -7.09 -30.24
CA ALA A 7 21.27 -6.12 -30.13
C ALA A 7 20.45 -6.30 -28.84
N VAL A 8 20.19 -7.55 -28.42
CA VAL A 8 19.44 -7.86 -27.19
C VAL A 8 20.22 -7.41 -25.95
N VAL A 9 21.53 -7.64 -25.91
CA VAL A 9 22.37 -7.23 -24.77
C VAL A 9 22.42 -5.70 -24.64
N ILE A 10 22.54 -4.98 -25.76
CA ILE A 10 22.57 -3.52 -25.77
C ILE A 10 21.22 -2.95 -25.32
N ALA A 11 20.10 -3.52 -25.79
CA ALA A 11 18.75 -3.09 -25.40
C ALA A 11 18.50 -3.28 -23.89
N LEU A 12 18.94 -4.41 -23.31
CA LEU A 12 18.83 -4.66 -21.88
C LEU A 12 19.68 -3.68 -21.06
N ALA A 13 20.92 -3.41 -21.47
CA ALA A 13 21.80 -2.46 -20.80
C ALA A 13 21.22 -1.03 -20.81
N LEU A 14 20.65 -0.58 -21.94
CA LEU A 14 20.00 0.73 -22.06
C LEU A 14 18.75 0.85 -21.18
N THR A 15 17.97 -0.22 -21.04
CA THR A 15 16.75 -0.23 -20.22
C THR A 15 17.09 -0.08 -18.74
N ILE A 16 18.08 -0.83 -18.26
CA ILE A 16 18.58 -0.74 -16.88
C ILE A 16 19.20 0.64 -16.61
N TYR A 17 20.02 1.15 -17.54
CA TYR A 17 20.58 2.50 -17.45
C TYR A 17 19.49 3.57 -17.35
N SER A 18 18.45 3.47 -18.17
CA SER A 18 17.33 4.42 -18.18
C SER A 18 16.55 4.43 -16.86
N PHE A 19 16.29 3.25 -16.29
CA PHE A 19 15.61 3.13 -14.99
C PHE A 19 16.45 3.71 -13.86
N CYS A 20 17.75 3.38 -13.81
CA CYS A 20 18.68 3.94 -12.84
C CYS A 20 18.80 5.46 -12.97
N TYR A 21 18.96 5.97 -14.19
CA TYR A 21 19.06 7.41 -14.45
C TYR A 21 17.80 8.15 -13.98
N TYR A 22 16.62 7.61 -14.24
CA TYR A 22 15.36 8.18 -13.77
C TYR A 22 15.23 8.16 -12.24
N TYR A 23 15.66 7.09 -11.59
CA TYR A 23 15.67 7.00 -10.13
C TYR A 23 16.65 8.00 -9.48
N PHE A 24 17.85 8.15 -10.03
CA PHE A 24 18.80 9.13 -9.51
C PHE A 24 18.35 10.57 -9.78
N THR A 25 17.85 10.87 -10.99
CA THR A 25 17.42 12.25 -11.32
C THR A 25 16.23 12.72 -10.47
N THR A 26 15.30 11.82 -10.11
CA THR A 26 14.19 12.16 -9.20
C THR A 26 14.69 12.56 -7.82
N ARG A 27 15.64 11.83 -7.23
CA ARG A 27 16.26 12.19 -5.94
C ARG A 27 17.10 13.46 -5.98
N HIS A 28 17.82 13.72 -7.07
CA HIS A 28 18.58 14.96 -7.22
C HIS A 28 17.66 16.17 -7.33
N LYS A 29 16.54 16.05 -8.06
CA LYS A 29 15.53 17.11 -8.18
C LYS A 29 14.79 17.37 -6.86
N GLU A 30 14.48 16.34 -6.09
CA GLU A 30 13.93 16.49 -4.73
C GLU A 30 14.84 17.34 -3.84
N ARG A 31 16.16 17.09 -3.86
CA ARG A 31 17.14 17.84 -3.04
C ARG A 31 17.34 19.27 -3.52
N LEU A 32 17.32 19.51 -4.83
CA LEU A 32 17.43 20.86 -5.42
C LEU A 32 16.22 21.73 -5.11
N MET A 33 15.01 21.17 -5.17
CA MET A 33 13.79 21.92 -4.81
C MET A 33 13.76 22.38 -3.35
N VAL A 34 14.40 21.65 -2.44
CA VAL A 34 14.55 22.05 -1.04
C VAL A 34 15.49 23.24 -0.89
N LEU A 35 16.61 23.23 -1.64
CA LEU A 35 17.57 24.35 -1.67
C LEU A 35 16.97 25.60 -2.32
N GLU A 36 16.28 25.46 -3.45
CA GLU A 36 15.68 26.58 -4.18
C GLU A 36 14.52 27.26 -3.45
N LYS A 37 13.75 26.51 -2.65
CA LYS A 37 12.62 27.08 -1.91
C LYS A 37 12.99 27.64 -0.54
N GLY A 38 14.22 27.43 -0.04
CA GLY A 38 14.66 27.95 1.25
C GLY A 38 13.78 27.53 2.45
N LEU A 39 13.02 26.43 2.31
CA LEU A 39 12.20 25.91 3.41
C LEU A 39 13.13 25.32 4.47
N PRO A 40 12.88 25.56 5.77
CA PRO A 40 13.67 24.96 6.84
C PRO A 40 13.68 23.44 6.67
N ALA A 41 14.86 22.83 6.89
CA ALA A 41 15.10 21.39 6.76
C ALA A 41 14.11 20.51 7.58
N ASP A 42 13.35 21.14 8.47
CA ASP A 42 12.30 20.55 9.29
C ASP A 42 11.06 20.10 8.50
N PHE A 43 10.83 20.62 7.28
CA PHE A 43 9.76 20.10 6.41
C PHE A 43 10.04 18.68 5.88
N PHE A 44 11.29 18.23 5.89
CA PHE A 44 11.68 16.87 5.49
C PHE A 44 11.65 15.88 6.67
N SER A 45 11.55 16.39 7.91
CA SER A 45 11.34 15.57 9.12
C SER A 45 9.87 15.22 9.36
N LYS A 46 9.01 15.38 8.34
CA LYS A 46 7.74 14.63 8.31
C LYS A 46 8.09 13.19 7.97
N HIS A 47 8.67 12.49 8.95
CA HIS A 47 8.97 11.07 8.93
C HIS A 47 7.86 10.37 8.15
N ILE A 48 8.25 9.65 7.10
CA ILE A 48 7.40 8.63 6.49
C ILE A 48 7.13 7.64 7.62
N SER A 49 6.09 7.93 8.40
CA SER A 49 5.75 7.14 9.56
C SER A 49 5.13 5.89 8.97
N TYR A 50 5.89 4.81 8.98
CA TYR A 50 5.43 3.47 8.61
C TYR A 50 4.40 2.94 9.63
N LEU A 51 4.37 3.53 10.83
CA LEU A 51 3.44 3.21 11.91
C LEU A 51 1.96 3.25 11.50
N PRO A 52 1.44 4.32 10.87
CA PRO A 52 0.06 4.36 10.38
C PRO A 52 -0.24 3.30 9.31
N ALA A 53 0.71 2.99 8.43
CA ALA A 53 0.52 1.94 7.42
C ALA A 53 0.44 0.54 8.07
N LEU A 54 1.28 0.27 9.07
CA LEU A 54 1.25 -0.98 9.84
C LEU A 54 -0.07 -1.15 10.59
N LEU A 55 -0.60 -0.06 11.15
CA LEU A 55 -1.85 -0.07 11.90
C LEU A 55 -3.07 -0.33 11.02
N VAL A 56 -3.11 0.27 9.82
CA VAL A 56 -4.15 -0.02 8.82
C VAL A 56 -4.09 -1.49 8.38
N LEU A 57 -2.89 -1.99 8.10
CA LEU A 57 -2.69 -3.39 7.70
C LEU A 57 -3.18 -4.37 8.78
N GLY A 58 -2.87 -4.09 10.06
CA GLY A 58 -3.32 -4.89 11.18
C GLY A 58 -4.84 -4.93 11.32
N ILE A 59 -5.52 -3.78 11.21
CA ILE A 59 -6.99 -3.71 11.29
C ILE A 59 -7.65 -4.47 10.13
N VAL A 60 -7.08 -4.40 8.93
CA VAL A 60 -7.57 -5.15 7.77
C VAL A 60 -7.45 -6.65 7.97
N PHE A 61 -6.31 -7.14 8.48
CA PHE A 61 -6.15 -8.56 8.80
C PHE A 61 -7.16 -9.06 9.84
N ILE A 62 -7.46 -8.24 10.86
CA ILE A 62 -8.52 -8.56 11.84
C ILE A 62 -9.89 -8.62 11.16
N GLY A 63 -10.18 -7.70 10.25
CA GLY A 63 -11.40 -7.72 9.44
C GLY A 63 -11.56 -9.00 8.62
N ILE A 64 -10.49 -9.44 7.94
CA ILE A 64 -10.48 -10.69 7.16
C ILE A 64 -10.72 -11.90 8.07
N ALA A 65 -10.06 -11.96 9.23
CA ALA A 65 -10.22 -13.05 10.19
C ALA A 65 -11.68 -13.13 10.72
N LEU A 66 -12.26 -11.99 11.12
CA LEU A 66 -13.66 -11.93 11.55
C LEU A 66 -14.63 -12.29 10.43
N GLY A 67 -14.38 -11.82 9.20
CA GLY A 67 -15.17 -12.16 8.02
C GLY A 67 -15.17 -13.65 7.68
N ALA A 68 -14.03 -14.33 7.88
CA ALA A 68 -13.92 -15.76 7.67
C ALA A 68 -14.69 -16.56 8.75
N ILE A 69 -14.55 -16.18 10.04
CA ILE A 69 -15.26 -16.84 11.15
C ILE A 69 -16.77 -16.68 10.98
N THR A 70 -17.22 -15.46 10.69
CA THR A 70 -18.65 -15.18 10.47
C THR A 70 -19.20 -15.87 9.24
N GLY A 71 -18.43 -15.98 8.16
CA GLY A 71 -18.81 -16.76 6.97
C GLY A 71 -19.06 -18.24 7.28
N LEU A 72 -18.19 -18.84 8.08
CA LEU A 72 -18.31 -20.25 8.49
C LEU A 72 -19.50 -20.48 9.44
N VAL A 73 -19.78 -19.53 10.33
CA VAL A 73 -20.99 -19.58 11.19
C VAL A 73 -22.26 -19.43 10.35
N LEU A 74 -22.24 -18.54 9.35
CA LEU A 74 -23.39 -18.25 8.50
C LEU A 74 -23.71 -19.42 7.55
N GLU A 75 -22.69 -20.15 7.09
CA GLU A 75 -22.85 -21.38 6.31
C GLU A 75 -23.63 -22.45 7.09
N ASN A 76 -23.33 -22.60 8.38
CA ASN A 76 -24.04 -23.56 9.25
C ASN A 76 -25.50 -23.13 9.55
N LEU A 77 -25.80 -21.83 9.50
CA LEU A 77 -27.13 -21.29 9.78
C LEU A 77 -28.04 -21.24 8.55
N LEU A 78 -27.48 -21.11 7.34
CA LEU A 78 -28.22 -21.08 6.07
C LEU A 78 -27.80 -22.24 5.15
N PRO A 79 -28.20 -23.49 5.47
CA PRO A 79 -27.98 -24.63 4.60
C PRO A 79 -28.88 -24.53 3.35
N GLY A 80 -28.35 -23.94 2.28
CA GLY A 80 -29.07 -23.74 1.03
C GLY A 80 -28.42 -22.74 0.07
N LEU A 81 -27.48 -21.93 0.55
CA LEU A 81 -26.65 -21.07 -0.30
C LEU A 81 -25.32 -21.75 -0.65
N ASN A 82 -24.70 -21.30 -1.74
CA ASN A 82 -23.39 -21.75 -2.14
C ASN A 82 -22.33 -21.28 -1.12
N PRO A 83 -21.61 -22.20 -0.46
CA PRO A 83 -20.72 -21.86 0.66
C PRO A 83 -19.56 -20.96 0.24
N VAL A 84 -19.08 -21.13 -1.01
CA VAL A 84 -17.99 -20.31 -1.56
C VAL A 84 -18.43 -18.86 -1.72
N VAL A 85 -19.65 -18.64 -2.23
CA VAL A 85 -20.18 -17.29 -2.44
C VAL A 85 -20.41 -16.60 -1.10
N LEU A 86 -20.91 -17.34 -0.10
CA LEU A 86 -21.17 -16.81 1.23
C LEU A 86 -19.88 -16.38 1.93
N LEU A 87 -18.84 -17.22 1.91
CA LEU A 87 -17.55 -16.95 2.52
C LEU A 87 -16.84 -15.76 1.85
N VAL A 88 -16.86 -15.70 0.51
CA VAL A 88 -16.27 -14.57 -0.23
C VAL A 88 -17.03 -13.28 0.08
N ALA A 89 -18.36 -13.32 0.14
CA ALA A 89 -19.17 -12.15 0.46
C ALA A 89 -18.92 -11.63 1.88
N THR A 90 -18.90 -12.51 2.89
CA THR A 90 -18.65 -12.08 4.28
C THR A 90 -17.25 -11.52 4.44
N VAL A 91 -16.22 -12.18 3.92
CA VAL A 91 -14.84 -11.67 3.98
C VAL A 91 -14.73 -10.31 3.29
N PHE A 92 -15.33 -10.13 2.11
CA PHE A 92 -15.26 -8.86 1.39
C PHE A 92 -15.97 -7.72 2.14
N VAL A 93 -17.15 -7.98 2.70
CA VAL A 93 -17.89 -7.00 3.51
C VAL A 93 -17.11 -6.62 4.77
N PHE A 94 -16.62 -7.59 5.54
CA PHE A 94 -15.86 -7.31 6.77
C PHE A 94 -14.52 -6.63 6.49
N THR A 95 -13.85 -6.98 5.38
CA THR A 95 -12.64 -6.28 4.92
C THR A 95 -12.95 -4.82 4.62
N GLY A 96 -14.03 -4.53 3.88
CA GLY A 96 -14.46 -3.16 3.59
C GLY A 96 -14.78 -2.35 4.85
N VAL A 97 -15.52 -2.93 5.79
CA VAL A 97 -15.86 -2.29 7.08
C VAL A 97 -14.59 -2.00 7.89
N SER A 98 -13.67 -2.96 7.96
CA SER A 98 -12.40 -2.79 8.68
C SER A 98 -11.54 -1.65 8.11
N LEU A 99 -11.55 -1.48 6.78
CA LEU A 99 -10.81 -0.40 6.12
C LEU A 99 -11.40 0.98 6.45
N ILE A 100 -12.73 1.09 6.50
CA ILE A 100 -13.42 2.33 6.91
C ILE A 100 -13.05 2.68 8.35
N ILE A 101 -13.08 1.69 9.25
CA ILE A 101 -12.69 1.87 10.66
C ILE A 101 -11.22 2.29 10.77
N ALA A 102 -10.33 1.63 10.02
CA ALA A 102 -8.91 1.98 9.96
C ALA A 102 -8.70 3.43 9.50
N PHE A 103 -9.45 3.90 8.51
CA PHE A 103 -9.39 5.28 8.04
C PHE A 103 -9.81 6.28 9.13
N PHE A 104 -10.88 6.00 9.87
CA PHE A 104 -11.31 6.87 10.98
C PHE A 104 -10.30 6.92 12.12
N ILE A 105 -9.73 5.78 12.50
CA ILE A 105 -8.68 5.69 13.52
C ILE A 105 -7.45 6.47 13.09
N LEU A 106 -7.02 6.29 11.84
CA LEU A 106 -5.88 6.99 11.28
C LEU A 106 -6.10 8.51 11.23
N LYS A 107 -7.30 8.95 10.83
CA LYS A 107 -7.68 10.36 10.84
C LYS A 107 -7.60 10.97 12.24
N ARG A 108 -8.03 10.24 13.28
CA ARG A 108 -7.92 10.70 14.69
C ARG A 108 -6.47 10.75 15.19
N LEU A 109 -5.67 9.74 14.85
CA LEU A 109 -4.26 9.66 15.24
C LEU A 109 -3.43 10.80 14.64
N ILE A 110 -3.61 11.08 13.34
CA ILE A 110 -2.93 12.19 12.66
C ILE A 110 -3.41 13.53 13.20
N GLY A 111 -4.72 13.68 13.48
CA GLY A 111 -5.27 14.90 14.07
C GLY A 111 -4.74 15.24 15.46
N LYS A 112 -4.21 14.26 16.22
CA LYS A 112 -3.67 14.47 17.57
C LYS A 112 -2.20 14.89 17.58
N ASN A 113 -1.46 14.71 16.48
CA ASN A 113 -0.04 15.06 16.38
C ASN A 113 0.22 16.52 15.97
N TYR A 114 -0.81 17.38 16.01
CA TYR A 114 -0.76 18.81 15.66
C TYR A 114 -1.25 19.74 16.79
N VAL A 115 -1.24 19.26 18.04
CA VAL A 115 -1.45 20.05 19.27
C VAL A 115 -0.35 19.69 20.25
#